data_AF-A0A844WSE1-F1
#
_entry.id   AF-A0A844WSE1-F1
#
_cell.length_a   1.000
_cell.length_b   1.000
_cell.length_c   1.000
_cell.angle_alpha   90.00
_cell.angle_beta   90.00
_cell.angle_gamma   90.00
#
_symmetry.space_group_name_H-M   'P 1'
#
loop_
_entity.id
_entity.type
_entity.pdbx_description
1 polymer ?
#
loop_
_entity_poly.entity_id
_entity_poly.type
_entity_poly.pdbx_seq_one_letter_code
_entity_poly.pdbx_strand_id
1 'polypeptide(L)' 'MTERFFRSLKSERSNYRDYVTKEQAIADIIDYIEPIYNQKRRHYKLGFISPAEFEYNLLKTA' A
#
# COMPACT_ATOMS: atom_id res chain seq x y z
N MET A 1 -9.25 -6.66 2.11
CA MET A 1 -8.15 -5.66 2.04
C MET A 1 -7.94 -5.13 0.63
N THR A 2 -8.14 -5.98 -0.37
CA THR A 2 -7.97 -5.71 -1.81
C THR A 2 -8.71 -4.46 -2.33
N GLU A 3 -9.98 -4.26 -1.97
CA GLU A 3 -10.74 -3.11 -2.48
C GLU A 3 -10.21 -1.75 -1.95
N ARG A 4 -9.75 -1.73 -0.69
CA ARG A 4 -9.17 -0.51 -0.08
C ARG A 4 -7.77 -0.21 -0.62
N PHE A 5 -7.00 -1.24 -0.97
CA PHE A 5 -5.71 -1.09 -1.64
C PHE A 5 -5.88 -0.37 -2.98
N PHE A 6 -6.70 -0.91 -3.89
CA PHE A 6 -6.86 -0.32 -5.22
C PHE A 6 -7.47 1.08 -5.19
N ARG A 7 -8.38 1.38 -4.26
CA ARG A 7 -8.88 2.73 -4.06
C ARG A 7 -7.76 3.70 -3.67
N SER A 8 -6.91 3.30 -2.73
CA SER A 8 -5.78 4.09 -2.23
C SER A 8 -4.75 4.31 -3.33
N LEU A 9 -4.34 3.24 -4.02
CA LEU A 9 -3.39 3.29 -5.13
C LEU A 9 -3.85 4.27 -6.23
N LYS A 10 -5.13 4.22 -6.60
CA LYS A 10 -5.70 5.13 -7.59
C LYS A 10 -5.68 6.58 -7.12
N SER A 11 -6.24 6.84 -5.95
CA SER A 11 -6.41 8.21 -5.45
C SER A 11 -5.09 8.89 -5.08
N GLU A 12 -4.12 8.14 -4.56
CA GLU A 12 -2.90 8.70 -3.98
C GLU A 12 -1.71 8.65 -4.95
N ARG A 13 -1.78 7.81 -5.99
CA ARG A 13 -0.66 7.61 -6.91
C ARG A 13 -1.04 7.73 -8.38
N SER A 14 -1.95 6.89 -8.87
CA SER A 14 -2.09 6.71 -10.33
C SER A 14 -3.06 7.66 -11.02
N ASN A 15 -4.04 8.27 -10.32
CA ASN A 15 -5.04 9.13 -10.97
C ASN A 15 -4.48 10.43 -11.57
N TYR A 16 -3.28 10.83 -11.17
CA TYR A 16 -2.65 12.08 -11.59
C TYR A 16 -1.29 11.85 -12.27
N ARG A 17 -1.07 10.65 -12.81
CA ARG A 17 0.19 10.25 -13.45
C ARG A 17 -0.06 9.57 -14.78
N ASP A 18 0.60 10.08 -15.81
CA ASP A 18 0.75 9.41 -17.09
C ASP A 18 2.07 8.62 -17.10
N TYR A 19 1.99 7.35 -17.46
CA TYR A 19 3.15 6.49 -17.62
C TYR A 19 3.43 6.28 -19.10
N VAL A 20 4.67 6.53 -19.50
CA VAL A 20 5.11 6.34 -20.89
C VAL A 20 5.32 4.85 -21.18
N THR A 21 5.80 4.10 -20.19
CA THR A 21 6.03 2.65 -20.32
C THR A 21 5.43 1.87 -19.16
N LYS A 22 5.22 0.57 -19.39
CA LYS A 22 4.76 -0.35 -18.35
C LYS A 22 5.78 -0.47 -17.23
N GLU A 23 7.08 -0.50 -17.53
CA GLU A 23 8.12 -0.58 -16.50
C GLU A 23 8.10 0.63 -15.57
N GLN A 24 7.86 1.82 -16.11
CA GLN A 24 7.72 3.04 -15.30
C GLN A 24 6.54 2.94 -14.33
N ALA A 25 5.38 2.44 -14.80
CA ALA A 25 4.23 2.22 -13.94
C ALA A 25 4.50 1.18 -12.85
N ILE A 26 5.19 0.09 -13.19
CA ILE A 26 5.55 -0.96 -12.23
C ILE A 26 6.48 -0.40 -11.15
N ALA A 27 7.55 0.28 -11.54
CA ALA A 27 8.50 0.89 -10.60
C ALA A 27 7.78 1.86 -9.65
N ASP A 28 6.92 2.73 -10.20
CA ASP A 28 6.18 3.70 -9.41
C ASP A 28 5.22 3.06 -8.40
N ILE A 29 4.54 1.98 -8.80
CA ILE A 29 3.65 1.22 -7.92
C ILE A 29 4.44 0.51 -6.82
N ILE A 30 5.62 -0.05 -7.14
CA ILE A 30 6.51 -0.67 -6.14
C ILE A 30 6.96 0.37 -5.11
N ASP A 31 7.40 1.55 -5.56
CA ASP A 31 7.76 2.69 -4.72
C ASP A 31 6.60 3.20 -3.85
N TYR A 32 5.36 2.93 -4.23
CA TYR A 32 4.19 3.25 -3.42
C TYR A 32 3.85 2.14 -2.41
N ILE A 33 3.95 0.87 -2.80
CA ILE A 33 3.51 -0.26 -1.96
C ILE A 33 4.31 -0.33 -0.67
N GLU A 34 5.64 -0.36 -0.74
CA GLU A 34 6.48 -0.63 0.42
C GLU A 34 6.51 0.56 1.40
N PRO A 35 7.11 1.72 1.07
CA PRO A 35 7.32 2.79 2.04
C PRO A 35 6.05 3.59 2.38
N ILE A 36 4.98 3.49 1.60
CA ILE A 36 3.74 4.27 1.81
C ILE A 36 2.61 3.36 2.26
N TYR A 37 2.22 2.38 1.45
CA TYR A 37 1.06 1.56 1.79
C TYR A 37 1.35 0.62 2.97
N ASN A 38 2.32 -0.27 2.84
CA ASN A 38 2.62 -1.29 3.86
C ASN A 38 3.10 -0.67 5.17
N GLN A 39 3.96 0.35 5.10
CA GLN A 39 4.58 0.95 6.30
C GLN A 39 3.70 2.00 7.00
N LYS A 40 2.84 2.74 6.28
CA LYS A 40 2.17 3.93 6.85
C LYS A 40 0.65 3.86 6.81
N ARG A 41 0.04 3.10 5.90
CA ARG A 41 -1.42 3.14 5.70
C ARG A 41 -2.15 2.45 6.84
N ARG A 42 -2.91 3.20 7.64
CA ARG A 42 -3.70 2.60 8.73
C ARG A 42 -5.02 2.00 8.24
N HIS A 43 -5.36 0.80 8.71
CA HIS A 43 -6.59 0.09 8.35
C HIS A 43 -7.49 -0.18 9.56
N TYR A 44 -8.74 0.28 9.50
CA TYR A 44 -9.71 0.03 10.58
C TYR A 44 -9.90 -1.47 10.84
N LYS A 45 -9.91 -2.31 9.78
CA LYS A 45 -9.99 -3.78 9.91
C LYS A 45 -8.77 -4.42 10.58
N LEU A 46 -7.63 -3.73 10.58
CA LEU A 46 -6.42 -4.19 11.27
C LEU A 46 -6.33 -3.63 12.69
N GLY A 47 -7.33 -2.89 13.18
CA GLY A 47 -7.25 -2.19 14.46
C GLY A 47 -6.56 -0.82 14.36
N PHE A 48 -6.69 -0.16 13.21
CA PHE A 48 -6.09 1.16 12.93
C PHE A 48 -4.55 1.20 12.91
N ILE A 49 -3.90 0.06 12.70
CA ILE A 49 -2.44 -0.03 12.46
C ILE A 49 -2.13 -0.26 10.99
N SER A 50 -0.85 -0.13 10.62
CA SER A 50 -0.38 -0.42 9.26
C SER A 50 -0.33 -1.92 8.96
N PRO A 51 -0.35 -2.34 7.67
CA PRO A 51 -0.12 -3.73 7.30
C PRO A 51 1.18 -4.30 7.88
N ALA A 52 2.29 -3.54 7.81
CA ALA A 52 3.57 -3.97 8.36
C ALA A 52 3.52 -4.17 9.88
N GLU A 53 2.89 -3.25 10.62
CA GLU A 53 2.70 -3.42 12.08
C GLU A 53 1.80 -4.61 12.40
N PHE A 54 0.77 -4.85 11.61
CA PHE A 54 -0.12 -6.00 11.79
C PHE A 54 0.63 -7.31 11.59
N GLU A 55 1.41 -7.44 10.50
CA GLU A 55 2.25 -8.61 10.25
C GLU A 55 3.30 -8.82 11.35
N TYR A 56 3.94 -7.74 11.80
CA TYR A 56 4.89 -7.79 12.90
C TYR A 56 4.26 -8.28 14.22
N ASN A 57 3.05 -7.80 14.54
CA ASN A 57 2.33 -8.24 15.73
C ASN A 57 1.91 -9.70 15.62
N LEU A 58 1.49 -10.17 14.44
CA LEU A 58 1.17 -11.58 14.21
C LEU A 58 2.38 -12.49 14.46
N LEU A 59 3.57 -12.10 13.95
CA LEU A 59 4.81 -12.86 14.15
C LEU A 59 5.29 -12.87 15.61
N LYS A 60 4.98 -11.83 16.40
CA LYS A 60 5.29 -11.78 17.84
C LYS A 60 4.39 -12.68 18.69
N THR A 61 3.19 -12.93 18.22
CA THR A 61 2.19 -13.74 18.94
C THR A 61 2.21 -15.22 18.54
N ALA A 62 2.99 -15.58 17.51
CA ALA A 62 3.25 -16.94 17.07
C ALA A 62 4.43 -17.56 17.84
#